data_AF-A0A7D9IGC9-F1
#
_entry.id   AF-A0A7D9IGC9-F1
#
_cell.length_a   1.000
_cell.length_b   1.000
_cell.length_c   1.000
_cell.angle_alpha   90.00
_cell.angle_beta   90.00
_cell.angle_gamma   90.00
#
_symmetry.space_group_name_H-M   'P 1'
#
loop_
_entity.id
_entity.type
_entity.pdbx_description
1 polymer ?
#
loop_
_entity_poly.entity_id
_entity_poly.type
_entity_poly.pdbx_seq_one_letter_code
_entity_poly.pdbx_strand_id
1 'polypeptide(L)'
;MEKMIPKGCDWLQTKVETFHPESNSVVTSDGDKISYENLIVALGLELRFDMVEGLPEALHTDGVCSNYSAQTVKDTWKCLQSFEGGNALFTLPITPIKCLGAPQKIMYLADDYFRKSGVRDKASIQFCSALGVIFGVKKYAQELSKICEKRDLNLNFRHNLVKVNAAQRTATFDILNADGVSTGETKTMEYDMIHVTPPMSAPPALRQSTSLTDSKGFLDVHQYTLQHKRYPNVFGLGDCVNTPNGKTAAAVAGQLGVVMNNLYAYIYGKSMNASYDGYTSCPLVTSYGKCILAEFDYNAQPLETMPLNQGKERYFSYLVKKDILPEIYWTGLMKGSWYGPGTIRRILHLGMSK
;
A
#
# COMPACT_ATOMS: atom_id res chain seq x y z
N MET A 1 11.25 6.66 -17.38
CA MET A 1 9.82 7.02 -17.44
C MET A 1 9.36 7.26 -18.86
N GLU A 2 10.12 8.01 -19.67
CA GLU A 2 9.83 8.28 -21.09
C GLU A 2 9.36 7.07 -21.91
N LYS A 3 10.08 5.93 -21.84
CA LYS A 3 9.72 4.68 -22.55
C LYS A 3 8.36 4.08 -22.17
N MET A 4 7.75 4.54 -21.07
CA MET A 4 6.45 4.08 -20.58
C MET A 4 5.31 5.02 -20.98
N ILE A 5 5.60 6.20 -21.51
CA ILE A 5 4.57 7.12 -21.99
C ILE A 5 3.99 6.55 -23.30
N PRO A 6 2.67 6.40 -23.43
CA PRO A 6 2.06 5.91 -24.66
C PRO A 6 2.38 6.81 -25.85
N LYS A 7 2.56 6.20 -27.03
CA LYS A 7 2.76 6.95 -28.28
C LYS A 7 1.54 7.85 -28.52
N GLY A 8 1.79 9.12 -28.84
CA GLY A 8 0.74 10.12 -29.08
C GLY A 8 0.26 10.85 -27.83
N CYS A 9 0.81 10.55 -26.64
CA CYS A 9 0.57 11.34 -25.44
C CYS A 9 1.69 12.38 -25.23
N ASP A 10 1.31 13.59 -24.84
CA ASP A 10 2.24 14.61 -24.37
C ASP A 10 2.66 14.32 -22.93
N TRP A 11 3.97 14.30 -22.68
CA TRP A 11 4.52 14.16 -21.33
C TRP A 11 5.03 15.50 -20.81
N LEU A 12 4.21 16.13 -19.97
CA LEU A 12 4.58 17.36 -19.27
C LEU A 12 5.38 16.99 -18.01
N GLN A 13 6.69 17.28 -18.02
CA GLN A 13 7.62 16.96 -16.93
C GLN A 13 7.59 18.04 -15.83
N THR A 14 6.41 18.26 -15.27
CA THR A 14 6.17 19.27 -14.23
C THR A 14 5.33 18.68 -13.09
N LYS A 15 5.16 19.43 -12.01
CA LYS A 15 4.31 19.05 -10.88
C LYS A 15 2.99 19.80 -10.98
N VAL A 16 1.89 19.11 -10.68
CA VAL A 16 0.63 19.80 -10.41
C VAL A 16 0.75 20.50 -9.06
N GLU A 17 0.50 21.80 -9.04
CA GLU A 17 0.55 22.62 -7.83
C GLU A 17 -0.87 22.86 -7.29
N THR A 18 -1.82 23.21 -8.15
CA THR A 18 -3.20 23.54 -7.75
C THR A 18 -4.23 23.02 -8.76
N PHE A 19 -5.37 22.57 -8.26
CA PHE A 19 -6.53 22.20 -9.07
C PHE A 19 -7.61 23.29 -9.03
N HIS A 20 -8.20 23.60 -10.18
CA HIS A 20 -9.35 24.51 -10.32
C HIS A 20 -10.50 23.81 -11.04
N PRO A 21 -11.19 22.85 -10.40
CA PRO A 21 -12.22 22.03 -11.04
C PRO A 21 -13.41 22.83 -11.54
N GLU A 22 -13.79 23.94 -10.89
CA GLU A 22 -14.86 24.83 -11.34
C GLU A 22 -14.57 25.49 -12.71
N SER A 23 -13.30 25.60 -13.06
CA SER A 23 -12.85 26.19 -14.33
C SER A 23 -12.17 25.16 -15.24
N ASN A 24 -12.30 23.87 -14.92
CA ASN A 24 -11.68 22.75 -15.61
C ASN A 24 -10.19 22.99 -15.93
N SER A 25 -9.39 23.37 -14.94
CA SER A 25 -7.95 23.58 -15.15
C SER A 25 -7.09 23.15 -13.97
N VAL A 26 -5.80 22.99 -14.23
CA VAL A 26 -4.74 22.78 -13.24
C VAL A 26 -3.65 23.82 -13.45
N VAL A 27 -3.00 24.23 -12.37
CA VAL A 27 -1.79 25.06 -12.41
C VAL A 27 -0.61 24.19 -12.02
N THR A 28 0.47 24.31 -12.79
CA THR A 28 1.71 23.57 -12.57
C THR A 28 2.69 24.37 -11.72
N SER A 29 3.73 23.72 -11.19
CA SER A 29 4.79 24.40 -10.43
C SER A 29 5.56 25.43 -11.24
N ASP A 30 5.50 25.34 -12.57
CA ASP A 30 6.17 26.27 -13.49
C ASP A 30 5.29 27.50 -13.80
N GLY A 31 4.08 27.55 -13.26
CA GLY A 31 3.11 28.64 -13.45
C GLY A 31 2.16 28.44 -14.62
N ASP A 32 2.35 27.39 -15.43
CA ASP A 32 1.46 27.10 -16.56
C ASP A 32 0.08 26.69 -16.09
N LYS A 33 -0.95 27.23 -16.77
CA LYS A 33 -2.34 26.83 -16.61
C LYS A 33 -2.75 25.90 -17.74
N ILE A 34 -3.16 24.68 -17.39
CA ILE A 34 -3.60 23.66 -18.34
C ILE A 34 -5.09 23.45 -18.15
N SER A 35 -5.89 23.74 -19.18
CA SER A 35 -7.32 23.41 -19.21
C SER A 35 -7.55 21.97 -19.65
N TYR A 36 -8.64 21.36 -19.20
CA TYR A 36 -9.05 20.02 -19.60
C TYR A 36 -10.55 19.97 -19.91
N GLU A 37 -10.95 19.02 -20.74
CA GLU A 37 -12.36 18.63 -20.85
C GLU A 37 -12.71 17.56 -19.81
N ASN A 38 -11.81 16.59 -19.65
CA ASN A 38 -11.91 15.51 -18.68
C ASN A 38 -10.58 15.37 -17.91
N LEU A 39 -10.64 15.04 -16.63
CA LEU A 39 -9.48 14.88 -15.76
C LEU A 39 -9.47 13.50 -15.11
N ILE A 40 -8.32 12.81 -15.16
CA ILE A 40 -8.04 11.62 -14.35
C ILE A 40 -7.00 11.99 -13.30
N VAL A 41 -7.34 11.85 -12.02
CA VAL A 41 -6.42 12.07 -10.90
C VAL A 41 -5.88 10.73 -10.40
N ALA A 42 -4.56 10.54 -10.52
CA ALA A 42 -3.84 9.31 -10.15
C ALA A 42 -2.51 9.61 -9.44
N LEU A 43 -2.51 10.56 -8.50
CA LEU A 43 -1.30 11.11 -7.87
C LEU A 43 -0.63 10.20 -6.82
N GLY A 44 -1.23 9.06 -6.48
CA GLY A 44 -0.68 8.13 -5.50
C GLY A 44 -0.71 8.67 -4.05
N LEU A 45 0.35 8.40 -3.28
CA LEU A 45 0.52 8.89 -1.91
C LEU A 45 1.88 9.57 -1.74
N GLU A 46 1.90 10.55 -0.84
CA GLU A 46 3.11 11.12 -0.28
C GLU A 46 3.57 10.33 0.95
N LEU A 47 4.88 10.08 1.05
CA LEU A 47 5.51 9.47 2.22
C LEU A 47 5.83 10.57 3.23
N ARG A 48 5.19 10.52 4.40
CA ARG A 48 5.28 11.53 5.45
C ARG A 48 6.21 11.07 6.58
N PHE A 49 7.48 10.87 6.24
CA PHE A 49 8.51 10.57 7.24
C PHE A 49 8.62 11.69 8.29
N ASP A 50 8.38 12.94 7.87
CA ASP A 50 8.34 14.15 8.71
C ASP A 50 7.28 14.11 9.84
N MET A 51 6.29 13.20 9.76
CA MET A 51 5.31 13.02 10.83
C MET A 51 5.84 12.20 12.01
N VAL A 52 7.07 11.71 11.94
CA VAL A 52 7.75 10.99 13.02
C VAL A 52 8.99 11.79 13.39
N GLU A 53 9.05 12.25 14.65
CA GLU A 53 10.19 13.04 15.12
C GLU A 53 11.50 12.26 14.95
N GLY A 54 12.52 12.91 14.38
CA GLY A 54 13.82 12.31 14.07
C GLY A 54 13.92 11.66 12.68
N LEU A 55 12.84 11.64 11.90
CA LEU A 55 12.85 11.25 10.49
C LEU A 55 12.62 12.49 9.59
N PRO A 56 13.24 12.54 8.38
CA PRO A 56 13.98 11.46 7.71
C PRO A 56 15.44 11.28 8.15
N GLU A 57 15.98 12.14 9.01
CA GLU A 57 17.42 12.19 9.33
C GLU A 57 17.95 10.84 9.85
N ALA A 58 17.19 10.16 10.72
CA ALA A 58 17.60 8.86 11.24
C ALA A 58 17.66 7.75 10.18
N LEU A 59 17.01 7.87 9.01
CA LEU A 59 17.11 6.87 7.93
C LEU A 59 18.54 6.72 7.37
N HIS A 60 19.40 7.68 7.64
CA HIS A 60 20.80 7.68 7.22
C HIS A 60 21.76 7.19 8.33
N THR A 61 21.21 6.58 9.37
CA THR A 61 21.97 6.04 10.52
C THR A 61 21.87 4.53 10.61
N ASP A 62 22.80 3.91 11.31
CA ASP A 62 22.87 2.44 11.42
C ASP A 62 21.64 1.86 12.12
N GLY A 63 21.08 0.80 11.53
CA GLY A 63 19.95 0.07 12.08
C GLY A 63 18.58 0.66 11.76
N VAL A 64 18.47 1.83 11.14
CA VAL A 64 17.18 2.44 10.74
C VAL A 64 16.98 2.31 9.24
N CYS A 65 15.85 1.76 8.81
CA CYS A 65 15.61 1.54 7.38
C CYS A 65 14.13 1.60 6.97
N SER A 66 13.86 1.65 5.67
CA SER A 66 12.49 1.59 5.13
C SER A 66 12.44 1.08 3.70
N ASN A 67 11.51 0.18 3.41
CA ASN A 67 11.27 -0.32 2.04
C ASN A 67 10.41 0.62 1.17
N TYR A 68 9.85 1.70 1.73
CA TYR A 68 8.85 2.52 1.04
C TYR A 68 9.43 3.59 0.11
N SER A 69 10.71 3.92 0.27
CA SER A 69 11.43 4.85 -0.60
C SER A 69 12.47 4.11 -1.43
N ALA A 70 12.58 4.46 -2.72
CA ALA A 70 13.63 3.94 -3.60
C ALA A 70 15.04 4.32 -3.11
N GLN A 71 15.15 5.38 -2.32
CA GLN A 71 16.42 5.84 -1.75
C GLN A 71 16.86 5.00 -0.55
N THR A 72 15.93 4.43 0.22
CA THR A 72 16.22 3.75 1.50
C THR A 72 16.05 2.24 1.46
N VAL A 73 15.38 1.68 0.45
CA VAL A 73 15.06 0.23 0.39
C VAL A 73 16.31 -0.66 0.40
N LYS A 74 17.43 -0.18 -0.15
CA LYS A 74 18.70 -0.93 -0.13
C LYS A 74 19.32 -0.97 1.27
N ASP A 75 19.05 0.04 2.11
CA ASP A 75 19.57 0.09 3.46
C ASP A 75 18.85 -0.91 4.37
N THR A 76 17.61 -1.28 4.06
CA THR A 76 16.94 -2.40 4.75
C THR A 76 17.71 -3.70 4.58
N TRP A 77 18.24 -3.98 3.38
CA TRP A 77 19.06 -5.17 3.17
C TRP A 77 20.39 -5.08 3.94
N LYS A 78 21.06 -3.93 3.94
CA LYS A 78 22.28 -3.72 4.73
C LYS A 78 22.03 -3.94 6.22
N CYS A 79 20.95 -3.37 6.77
CA CYS A 79 20.57 -3.53 8.17
C CYS A 79 20.34 -5.00 8.53
N LEU A 80 19.69 -5.77 7.63
CA LEU A 80 19.52 -7.21 7.83
C LEU A 80 20.85 -7.95 7.86
N GLN A 81 21.77 -7.61 6.96
CA GLN A 81 23.09 -8.24 6.88
C GLN A 81 23.99 -7.92 8.08
N SER A 82 23.90 -6.70 8.61
CA SER A 82 24.71 -6.24 9.75
C SER A 82 24.10 -6.55 11.11
N PHE A 83 22.93 -7.18 11.17
CA PHE A 83 22.25 -7.48 12.43
C PHE A 83 22.92 -8.67 13.15
N GLU A 84 23.41 -8.44 14.36
CA GLU A 84 24.12 -9.45 15.16
C GLU A 84 23.29 -10.03 16.32
N GLY A 85 22.12 -9.46 16.59
CA GLY A 85 21.26 -9.80 17.72
C GLY A 85 20.56 -8.57 18.29
N GLY A 86 19.68 -8.79 19.28
CA GLY A 86 18.92 -7.74 19.97
C GLY A 86 17.53 -7.52 19.38
N ASN A 87 17.03 -6.28 19.44
CA ASN A 87 15.66 -5.93 19.08
C ASN A 87 15.53 -5.56 17.60
N ALA A 88 14.70 -6.30 16.85
CA ALA A 88 14.31 -5.99 15.47
C ALA A 88 12.85 -5.53 15.43
N LEU A 89 12.63 -4.21 15.32
CA LEU A 89 11.32 -3.57 15.31
C LEU A 89 10.81 -3.35 13.88
N PHE A 90 9.53 -3.63 13.65
CA PHE A 90 8.86 -3.40 12.37
C PHE A 90 7.58 -2.60 12.63
N THR A 91 7.41 -1.45 11.98
CA THR A 91 6.32 -0.52 12.34
C THR A 91 5.21 -0.45 11.29
N LEU A 92 3.98 -0.21 11.75
CA LEU A 92 2.83 0.14 10.92
C LEU A 92 2.10 1.36 11.52
N PRO A 93 2.01 2.51 10.80
CA PRO A 93 1.40 3.73 11.32
C PRO A 93 -0.13 3.66 11.29
N ILE A 94 -0.79 4.61 11.96
CA ILE A 94 -2.27 4.73 11.99
C ILE A 94 -2.87 5.26 10.68
N THR A 95 -2.07 5.97 9.88
CA THR A 95 -2.54 6.55 8.60
C THR A 95 -2.78 5.48 7.53
N PRO A 96 -3.63 5.74 6.51
CA PRO A 96 -3.71 4.88 5.34
C PRO A 96 -2.36 4.76 4.65
N ILE A 97 -1.95 3.54 4.28
CA ILE A 97 -0.69 3.30 3.55
C ILE A 97 -0.93 2.51 2.26
N LYS A 98 0.00 2.64 1.31
CA LYS A 98 0.07 1.71 0.17
C LYS A 98 0.59 0.35 0.63
N CYS A 99 -0.08 -0.71 0.19
CA CYS A 99 0.20 -2.10 0.54
C CYS A 99 0.30 -2.36 2.06
N LEU A 100 -0.85 -2.38 2.75
CA LEU A 100 -0.93 -2.58 4.20
C LEU A 100 -0.17 -3.81 4.74
N GLY A 101 -0.01 -4.86 3.93
CA GLY A 101 0.76 -6.05 4.32
C GLY A 101 2.28 -5.93 4.17
N ALA A 102 2.82 -4.94 3.47
CA ALA A 102 4.27 -4.82 3.27
C ALA A 102 5.11 -4.68 4.57
N PRO A 103 4.64 -4.00 5.64
CA PRO A 103 5.40 -3.88 6.89
C PRO A 103 5.67 -5.23 7.57
N GLN A 104 4.69 -6.13 7.56
CA GLN A 104 4.85 -7.48 8.10
C GLN A 104 5.58 -8.43 7.14
N LYS A 105 5.53 -8.21 5.81
CA LYS A 105 6.30 -9.01 4.84
C LYS A 105 7.79 -8.95 5.11
N ILE A 106 8.32 -7.75 5.36
CA ILE A 106 9.75 -7.60 5.65
C ILE A 106 10.11 -8.18 7.03
N MET A 107 9.22 -8.13 8.02
CA MET A 107 9.40 -8.84 9.28
C MET A 107 9.57 -10.35 9.06
N TYR A 108 8.71 -10.97 8.26
CA TYR A 108 8.82 -12.40 7.96
C TYR A 108 10.09 -12.76 7.19
N LEU A 109 10.53 -11.90 6.27
CA LEU A 109 11.78 -12.08 5.54
C LEU A 109 13.01 -11.88 6.43
N ALA A 110 12.94 -10.96 7.40
CA ALA A 110 13.97 -10.76 8.41
C ALA A 110 14.11 -12.00 9.29
N ASP A 111 12.99 -12.54 9.81
CA ASP A 111 12.99 -13.80 10.56
C ASP A 111 13.64 -14.95 9.78
N ASP A 112 13.24 -15.12 8.52
CA ASP A 112 13.81 -16.18 7.66
C ASP A 112 15.31 -15.97 7.39
N TYR A 113 15.74 -14.72 7.21
CA TYR A 113 17.14 -14.38 7.01
C TYR A 113 17.96 -14.61 8.27
N PHE A 114 17.49 -14.16 9.44
CA PHE A 114 18.16 -14.35 10.72
C PHE A 114 18.35 -15.83 11.08
N ARG A 115 17.40 -16.69 10.68
CA ARG A 115 17.55 -18.16 10.82
C ARG A 115 18.66 -18.67 9.92
N LYS A 116 18.73 -18.20 8.67
CA LYS A 116 19.76 -18.60 7.71
C LYS A 116 21.16 -18.09 8.09
N SER A 117 21.26 -16.91 8.68
CA SER A 117 22.54 -16.34 9.13
C SER A 117 22.94 -16.76 10.54
N GLY A 118 22.12 -17.55 11.25
CA GLY A 118 22.44 -18.09 12.57
C GLY A 118 22.32 -17.08 13.72
N VAL A 119 21.69 -15.92 13.51
CA VAL A 119 21.52 -14.88 14.54
C VAL A 119 20.12 -14.86 15.17
N ARG A 120 19.18 -15.69 14.68
CA ARG A 120 17.79 -15.68 15.15
C ARG A 120 17.62 -15.94 16.65
N ASP A 121 18.45 -16.80 17.24
CA ASP A 121 18.36 -17.11 18.68
C ASP A 121 18.78 -15.92 19.56
N LYS A 122 19.46 -14.93 18.97
CA LYS A 122 19.82 -13.66 19.61
C LYS A 122 18.82 -12.55 19.28
N ALA A 123 17.81 -12.80 18.45
CA ALA A 123 16.91 -11.79 17.91
C ALA A 123 15.55 -11.79 18.63
N SER A 124 15.12 -10.62 19.10
CA SER A 124 13.75 -10.34 19.52
C SER A 124 13.04 -9.58 18.40
N ILE A 125 12.18 -10.27 17.67
CA ILE A 125 11.45 -9.70 16.52
C ILE A 125 10.08 -9.20 16.99
N GLN A 126 9.79 -7.92 16.72
CA GLN A 126 8.58 -7.27 17.20
C GLN A 126 7.89 -6.47 16.09
N PHE A 127 6.60 -6.70 15.91
CA PHE A 127 5.74 -5.91 15.03
C PHE A 127 4.92 -4.91 15.84
N CYS A 128 5.28 -3.64 15.76
CA CYS A 128 4.59 -2.55 16.42
C CYS A 128 3.60 -1.91 15.45
N SER A 129 2.33 -2.21 15.63
CA SER A 129 1.25 -1.81 14.72
C SER A 129 0.29 -0.87 15.42
N ALA A 130 -0.07 0.24 14.78
CA ALA A 130 -1.14 1.11 15.25
C ALA A 130 -2.53 0.44 15.19
N LEU A 131 -2.69 -0.61 14.37
CA LEU A 131 -3.95 -1.34 14.22
C LEU A 131 -4.15 -2.37 15.34
N GLY A 132 -5.40 -2.78 15.55
CA GLY A 132 -5.78 -3.82 16.53
C GLY A 132 -5.70 -5.26 16.02
N VAL A 133 -5.31 -5.47 14.76
CA VAL A 133 -5.28 -6.79 14.10
C VAL A 133 -4.07 -6.90 13.18
N ILE A 134 -3.59 -8.14 12.95
CA ILE A 134 -2.48 -8.41 12.02
C ILE A 134 -2.90 -8.24 10.55
N PHE A 135 -4.17 -8.49 10.23
CA PHE A 135 -4.72 -8.33 8.89
C PHE A 135 -6.25 -8.15 8.95
N GLY A 136 -6.82 -7.38 8.02
CA GLY A 136 -8.25 -7.01 8.04
C GLY A 136 -9.23 -8.12 7.63
N VAL A 137 -8.74 -9.19 7.01
CA VAL A 137 -9.57 -10.32 6.53
C VAL A 137 -9.30 -11.55 7.39
N LYS A 138 -10.33 -12.02 8.10
CA LYS A 138 -10.23 -13.08 9.12
C LYS A 138 -9.50 -14.34 8.64
N LYS A 139 -9.81 -14.82 7.43
CA LYS A 139 -9.19 -16.03 6.83
C LYS A 139 -7.65 -15.92 6.80
N TYR A 140 -7.12 -14.80 6.33
CA TYR A 140 -5.68 -14.59 6.21
C TYR A 140 -5.07 -14.20 7.57
N ALA A 141 -5.77 -13.40 8.37
CA ALA A 141 -5.33 -13.00 9.71
C ALA A 141 -5.05 -14.22 10.60
N GLN A 142 -5.95 -15.21 10.60
CA GLN A 142 -5.77 -16.45 11.38
C GLN A 142 -4.51 -17.22 11.00
N GLU A 143 -4.19 -17.31 9.71
CA GLU A 143 -2.98 -18.03 9.27
C GLU A 143 -1.71 -17.23 9.55
N LEU A 144 -1.76 -15.90 9.45
CA LEU A 144 -0.66 -15.02 9.84
C LEU A 144 -0.37 -15.07 11.34
N SER A 145 -1.41 -15.09 12.19
CA SER A 145 -1.25 -15.24 13.64
C SER A 145 -0.55 -16.55 14.00
N LYS A 146 -0.96 -17.68 13.38
CA LYS A 146 -0.29 -18.98 13.58
C LYS A 146 1.19 -18.94 13.16
N ILE A 147 1.50 -18.22 12.08
CA ILE A 147 2.89 -18.03 11.65
C ILE A 147 3.69 -17.25 12.69
N CYS A 148 3.14 -16.15 13.20
CA CYS A 148 3.78 -15.34 14.24
C CYS A 148 4.01 -16.14 15.51
N GLU A 149 3.00 -16.86 16.01
CA GLU A 149 3.10 -17.73 17.19
C GLU A 149 4.17 -18.81 17.00
N LYS A 150 4.12 -19.55 15.88
CA LYS A 150 5.08 -20.62 15.59
C LYS A 150 6.53 -20.13 15.50
N ARG A 151 6.73 -18.88 15.07
CA ARG A 151 8.06 -18.32 14.82
C ARG A 151 8.51 -17.35 15.90
N ASP A 152 7.77 -17.26 17.00
CA ASP A 152 8.06 -16.37 18.13
C ASP A 152 8.25 -14.92 17.66
N LEU A 153 7.25 -14.41 16.93
CA LEU A 153 7.19 -13.03 16.45
C LEU A 153 6.20 -12.25 17.31
N ASN A 154 6.70 -11.27 18.06
CA ASN A 154 5.90 -10.54 19.04
C ASN A 154 5.02 -9.49 18.36
N LEU A 155 3.72 -9.50 18.63
CA LEU A 155 2.76 -8.56 18.05
C LEU A 155 2.35 -7.51 19.09
N ASN A 156 2.82 -6.28 18.90
CA ASN A 156 2.45 -5.11 19.72
C ASN A 156 1.41 -4.28 18.97
N PHE A 157 0.13 -4.59 19.16
CA PHE A 157 -0.96 -3.82 18.57
C PHE A 157 -1.20 -2.51 19.32
N ARG A 158 -1.84 -1.55 18.63
CA ARG A 158 -2.09 -0.19 19.12
C ARG A 158 -0.84 0.59 19.54
N HIS A 159 0.28 0.32 18.88
CA HIS A 159 1.54 1.06 19.05
C HIS A 159 1.84 1.84 17.77
N ASN A 160 1.65 3.17 17.79
CA ASN A 160 1.94 4.04 16.66
C ASN A 160 3.29 4.72 16.85
N LEU A 161 4.25 4.51 15.93
CA LEU A 161 5.57 5.15 16.01
C LEU A 161 5.43 6.67 15.87
N VAL A 162 5.95 7.43 16.84
CA VAL A 162 5.93 8.90 16.82
C VAL A 162 7.32 9.54 16.88
N LYS A 163 8.34 8.81 17.34
CA LYS A 163 9.72 9.31 17.39
C LYS A 163 10.75 8.20 17.20
N VAL A 164 11.84 8.51 16.50
CA VAL A 164 13.06 7.69 16.41
C VAL A 164 14.23 8.54 16.87
N ASN A 165 14.88 8.12 17.96
CA ASN A 165 16.13 8.71 18.43
C ASN A 165 17.29 7.79 18.02
N ALA A 166 17.99 8.14 16.94
CA ALA A 166 19.13 7.38 16.44
C ALA A 166 20.32 7.35 17.41
N ALA A 167 20.60 8.47 18.09
CA ALA A 167 21.74 8.57 19.01
C ALA A 167 21.61 7.62 20.21
N GLN A 168 20.38 7.41 20.69
CA GLN A 168 20.09 6.48 21.79
C GLN A 168 19.60 5.11 21.31
N ARG A 169 19.41 4.92 20.00
CA ARG A 169 18.80 3.73 19.39
C ARG A 169 17.46 3.35 20.03
N THR A 170 16.61 4.35 20.23
CA THR A 170 15.27 4.17 20.81
C THR A 170 14.16 4.65 19.89
N ALA A 171 13.01 3.98 19.96
CA ALA A 171 11.78 4.32 19.26
C ALA A 171 10.66 4.55 20.27
N THR A 172 9.95 5.66 20.17
CA THR A 172 8.80 5.97 21.03
C THR A 172 7.50 5.76 20.27
N PHE A 173 6.60 5.03 20.89
CA PHE A 173 5.28 4.70 20.37
C PHE A 173 4.21 5.39 21.21
N ASP A 174 3.28 6.07 20.54
CA ASP A 174 2.01 6.50 21.10
C ASP A 174 1.08 5.30 21.22
N ILE A 175 0.47 5.13 22.41
CA ILE A 175 -0.43 4.03 22.69
C ILE A 175 -1.85 4.43 22.30
N LEU A 176 -2.49 3.59 21.50
CA LEU A 176 -3.83 3.87 20.97
C LEU A 176 -4.90 3.04 21.70
N ASN A 177 -6.10 3.59 21.81
CA ASN A 177 -7.27 2.85 22.26
C ASN A 177 -7.88 1.98 21.13
N ALA A 178 -9.02 1.34 21.40
CA ALA A 178 -9.71 0.47 20.44
C ALA A 178 -10.16 1.23 19.17
N ASP A 179 -10.43 2.52 19.27
CA ASP A 179 -10.85 3.39 18.17
C ASP A 179 -9.66 3.98 17.40
N GLY A 180 -8.42 3.66 17.80
CA GLY A 180 -7.21 4.18 17.16
C GLY A 180 -6.87 5.61 17.56
N VAL A 181 -7.40 6.09 18.68
CA VAL A 181 -7.13 7.42 19.24
C VAL A 181 -6.06 7.30 20.34
N SER A 182 -5.14 8.27 20.40
CA SER A 182 -4.11 8.34 21.44
C SER A 182 -4.71 8.30 22.84
N THR A 183 -4.11 7.52 23.74
CA THR A 183 -4.44 7.52 25.17
C THR A 183 -3.70 8.60 25.94
N GLY A 184 -2.73 9.29 25.31
CA GLY A 184 -1.77 10.18 25.96
C GLY A 184 -0.59 9.44 26.61
N GLU A 185 -0.59 8.11 26.60
CA GLU A 185 0.53 7.29 27.08
C GLU A 185 1.52 7.00 25.96
N THR A 186 2.81 6.92 26.31
CA THR A 186 3.86 6.53 25.37
C THR A 186 4.67 5.36 25.91
N LYS A 187 5.20 4.56 24.99
CA LYS A 187 6.13 3.46 25.29
C LYS A 187 7.38 3.61 24.46
N THR A 188 8.54 3.66 25.12
CA THR A 188 9.84 3.68 24.46
C THR A 188 10.43 2.28 24.42
N MET A 189 10.99 1.90 23.27
CA MET A 189 11.61 0.60 23.04
C MET A 189 12.99 0.82 22.40
N GLU A 190 13.98 0.08 22.87
CA GLU A 190 15.31 0.03 22.24
C GLU A 190 15.26 -0.80 20.96
N TYR A 191 16.11 -0.47 19.98
CA TYR A 191 16.25 -1.23 18.76
C TYR A 191 17.71 -1.43 18.35
N ASP A 192 17.99 -2.61 17.84
CA ASP A 192 19.22 -2.90 17.10
C ASP A 192 18.96 -2.77 15.60
N MET A 193 17.73 -3.06 15.17
CA MET A 193 17.20 -2.76 13.85
C MET A 193 15.77 -2.24 13.96
N ILE A 194 15.42 -1.21 13.21
CA ILE A 194 14.04 -0.74 13.01
C ILE A 194 13.74 -0.54 11.53
N HIS A 195 12.74 -1.25 11.03
CA HIS A 195 12.12 -0.96 9.74
C HIS A 195 10.91 -0.05 9.95
N VAL A 196 11.03 1.19 9.48
CA VAL A 196 9.97 2.20 9.56
C VAL A 196 9.06 2.13 8.34
N THR A 197 7.77 1.93 8.59
CA THR A 197 6.73 2.30 7.62
C THR A 197 6.32 3.73 7.88
N PRO A 198 6.58 4.68 6.96
CA PRO A 198 6.20 6.06 7.19
C PRO A 198 4.68 6.21 7.21
N PRO A 199 4.15 7.14 8.01
CA PRO A 199 2.83 7.70 7.74
C PRO A 199 2.71 8.15 6.28
N MET A 200 1.50 8.09 5.72
CA MET A 200 1.26 8.54 4.35
C MET A 200 0.01 9.40 4.26
N SER A 201 -0.01 10.27 3.27
CA SER A 201 -1.15 11.13 2.98
C SER A 201 -1.33 11.30 1.47
N ALA A 202 -2.48 11.84 1.05
CA ALA A 202 -2.60 12.33 -0.31
C ALA A 202 -1.55 13.44 -0.58
N PRO A 203 -1.03 13.56 -1.82
CA PRO A 203 -0.06 14.61 -2.16
C PRO A 203 -0.59 16.04 -1.90
N PRO A 204 0.29 17.01 -1.61
CA PRO A 204 -0.06 18.38 -1.22
C PRO A 204 -1.12 19.03 -2.13
N ALA A 205 -0.88 19.01 -3.45
CA ALA A 205 -1.77 19.61 -4.45
C ALA A 205 -3.20 19.05 -4.39
N LEU A 206 -3.36 17.76 -4.06
CA LEU A 206 -4.68 17.15 -3.91
C LEU A 206 -5.26 17.47 -2.53
N ARG A 207 -4.54 17.20 -1.44
CA ARG A 207 -5.08 17.37 -0.08
C ARG A 207 -5.47 18.82 0.27
N GLN A 208 -4.88 19.80 -0.41
CA GLN A 208 -5.22 21.22 -0.28
C GLN A 208 -6.42 21.63 -1.15
N SER A 209 -6.78 20.83 -2.15
CA SER A 209 -7.94 21.05 -3.01
C SER A 209 -9.21 20.50 -2.36
N THR A 210 -9.74 21.22 -1.36
CA THR A 210 -10.93 20.80 -0.58
C THR A 210 -12.21 20.65 -1.43
N SER A 211 -12.23 21.23 -2.64
CA SER A 211 -13.29 21.01 -3.62
C SER A 211 -13.22 19.63 -4.29
N LEU A 212 -12.06 18.98 -4.32
CA LEU A 212 -11.84 17.65 -4.88
C LEU A 212 -11.78 16.53 -3.83
N THR A 213 -11.57 16.87 -2.57
CA THR A 213 -11.29 15.86 -1.54
C THR A 213 -12.42 15.64 -0.56
N ASP A 214 -12.35 14.51 0.13
CA ASP A 214 -13.07 14.28 1.37
C ASP A 214 -12.41 15.01 2.54
N SER A 215 -12.96 14.82 3.75
CA SER A 215 -12.44 15.44 4.98
C SER A 215 -11.05 14.94 5.39
N LYS A 216 -10.54 13.85 4.78
CA LYS A 216 -9.22 13.29 5.03
C LYS A 216 -8.20 13.68 3.94
N GLY A 217 -8.61 14.49 2.96
CA GLY A 217 -7.74 14.98 1.89
C GLY A 217 -7.55 14.00 0.73
N PHE A 218 -8.32 12.92 0.64
CA PHE A 218 -8.29 11.99 -0.50
C PHE A 218 -9.34 12.38 -1.54
N LEU A 219 -9.08 12.11 -2.82
CA LEU A 219 -10.02 12.43 -3.90
C LEU A 219 -11.38 11.76 -3.64
N ASP A 220 -12.45 12.56 -3.64
CA ASP A 220 -13.79 12.12 -3.25
C ASP A 220 -14.56 11.52 -4.43
N VAL A 221 -14.37 10.22 -4.65
CA VAL A 221 -14.98 9.49 -5.76
C VAL A 221 -16.14 8.62 -5.29
N HIS A 222 -17.08 8.37 -6.19
CA HIS A 222 -18.08 7.34 -5.98
C HIS A 222 -17.40 5.97 -6.06
N GLN A 223 -17.55 5.16 -5.01
CA GLN A 223 -16.75 3.95 -4.81
C GLN A 223 -16.89 2.87 -5.91
N TYR A 224 -18.02 2.87 -6.63
CA TYR A 224 -18.29 1.90 -7.68
C TYR A 224 -17.91 2.41 -9.07
N THR A 225 -18.13 3.69 -9.35
CA THR A 225 -17.94 4.24 -10.71
C THR A 225 -16.60 4.92 -10.89
N LEU A 226 -15.94 5.30 -9.78
CA LEU A 226 -14.68 6.04 -9.72
C LEU A 226 -14.73 7.45 -10.32
N GLN A 227 -15.93 7.94 -10.60
CA GLN A 227 -16.22 9.33 -10.94
C GLN A 227 -16.22 10.16 -9.65
N HIS A 228 -15.72 11.39 -9.71
CA HIS A 228 -15.79 12.34 -8.62
C HIS A 228 -17.25 12.66 -8.28
N LYS A 229 -17.58 12.76 -6.99
CA LYS A 229 -18.99 12.91 -6.55
C LYS A 229 -19.62 14.25 -6.93
N ARG A 230 -18.80 15.30 -7.11
CA ARG A 230 -19.26 16.67 -7.42
C ARG A 230 -18.97 17.13 -8.85
N TYR A 231 -17.95 16.58 -9.51
CA TYR A 231 -17.48 17.04 -10.81
C TYR A 231 -17.55 15.89 -11.81
N PRO A 232 -18.57 15.86 -12.70
CA PRO A 232 -18.85 14.68 -13.51
C PRO A 232 -17.77 14.37 -14.56
N ASN A 233 -16.95 15.35 -14.93
CA ASN A 233 -15.81 15.19 -15.85
C ASN A 233 -14.49 14.83 -15.14
N VAL A 234 -14.50 14.62 -13.82
CA VAL A 234 -13.34 14.22 -13.05
C VAL A 234 -13.49 12.76 -12.60
N PHE A 235 -12.47 11.95 -12.85
CA PHE A 235 -12.35 10.57 -12.40
C PHE A 235 -11.04 10.41 -11.62
N GLY A 236 -10.92 9.34 -10.84
CA GLY A 236 -9.64 9.02 -10.23
C GLY A 236 -9.50 7.55 -9.87
N LEU A 237 -8.25 7.14 -9.66
CA LEU A 237 -7.93 5.77 -9.27
C LEU A 237 -6.62 5.71 -8.47
N GLY A 238 -6.37 4.53 -7.90
CA GLY A 238 -5.16 4.22 -7.16
C GLY A 238 -5.15 4.77 -5.75
N ASP A 239 -3.95 5.06 -5.25
CA ASP A 239 -3.82 5.29 -3.81
C ASP A 239 -4.37 6.66 -3.36
N CYS A 240 -4.59 7.61 -4.27
CA CYS A 240 -5.08 8.95 -3.94
C CYS A 240 -6.59 9.05 -3.74
N VAL A 241 -7.37 8.02 -4.10
CA VAL A 241 -8.83 8.03 -3.96
C VAL A 241 -9.30 7.54 -2.60
N ASN A 242 -10.51 7.92 -2.20
CA ASN A 242 -11.11 7.55 -0.92
C ASN A 242 -11.91 6.23 -0.94
N THR A 243 -11.73 5.38 -1.95
CA THR A 243 -12.40 4.08 -2.00
C THR A 243 -12.04 3.23 -0.78
N PRO A 244 -13.01 2.55 -0.14
CA PRO A 244 -12.79 1.85 1.13
C PRO A 244 -12.16 0.45 0.96
N ASN A 245 -11.07 0.36 0.19
CA ASN A 245 -10.33 -0.88 -0.04
C ASN A 245 -8.82 -0.68 0.14
N GLY A 246 -8.07 -1.79 0.19
CA GLY A 246 -6.61 -1.74 0.28
C GLY A 246 -5.97 -1.06 -0.93
N LYS A 247 -5.15 -0.05 -0.68
CA LYS A 247 -4.38 0.73 -1.68
C LYS A 247 -3.23 -0.11 -2.23
N THR A 248 -3.43 -0.78 -3.37
CA THR A 248 -2.47 -1.70 -3.99
C THR A 248 -2.47 -1.56 -5.52
N ALA A 249 -1.38 -1.99 -6.17
CA ALA A 249 -1.34 -2.08 -7.63
C ALA A 249 -2.39 -3.07 -8.20
N ALA A 250 -2.79 -4.08 -7.43
CA ALA A 250 -3.86 -4.99 -7.83
C ALA A 250 -5.23 -4.29 -7.83
N ALA A 251 -5.47 -3.40 -6.86
CA ALA A 251 -6.65 -2.53 -6.86
C ALA A 251 -6.61 -1.55 -8.03
N VAL A 252 -5.46 -0.93 -8.32
CA VAL A 252 -5.27 -0.09 -9.52
C VAL A 252 -5.68 -0.82 -10.80
N ALA A 253 -5.27 -2.09 -10.95
CA ALA A 253 -5.67 -2.89 -12.11
C ALA A 253 -7.20 -3.06 -12.22
N GLY A 254 -7.88 -3.39 -11.12
CA GLY A 254 -9.34 -3.49 -11.10
C GLY A 254 -10.05 -2.16 -11.38
N GLN A 255 -9.52 -1.08 -10.81
CA GLN A 255 -10.03 0.28 -10.99
C GLN A 255 -9.84 0.81 -12.41
N LEU A 256 -8.72 0.49 -13.06
CA LEU A 256 -8.39 0.94 -14.41
C LEU A 256 -9.47 0.55 -15.43
N GLY A 257 -9.95 -0.69 -15.38
CA GLY A 257 -11.02 -1.15 -16.27
C GLY A 257 -12.33 -0.39 -16.06
N VAL A 258 -12.63 0.01 -14.82
CA VAL A 258 -13.85 0.75 -14.48
C VAL A 258 -13.75 2.21 -14.94
N VAL A 259 -12.65 2.91 -14.61
CA VAL A 259 -12.42 4.29 -15.05
C VAL A 259 -12.44 4.38 -16.57
N MET A 260 -11.74 3.48 -17.27
CA MET A 260 -11.69 3.50 -18.74
C MET A 260 -13.08 3.39 -19.36
N ASN A 261 -13.88 2.40 -18.93
CA ASN A 261 -15.21 2.17 -19.49
C ASN A 261 -16.20 3.28 -19.14
N ASN A 262 -16.18 3.77 -17.90
CA ASN A 262 -17.10 4.81 -17.45
C ASN A 262 -16.76 6.19 -18.02
N LEU A 263 -15.46 6.54 -18.12
CA LEU A 263 -15.04 7.78 -18.77
C LEU A 263 -15.39 7.76 -20.26
N TYR A 264 -15.16 6.65 -20.95
CA TYR A 264 -15.58 6.50 -22.35
C TYR A 264 -17.10 6.66 -22.49
N ALA A 265 -17.89 6.00 -21.62
CA ALA A 265 -19.34 6.15 -21.64
C ALA A 265 -19.75 7.62 -21.40
N TYR A 266 -19.13 8.30 -20.43
CA TYR A 266 -19.38 9.71 -20.12
C TYR A 266 -19.10 10.63 -21.32
N ILE A 267 -17.93 10.50 -21.96
CA ILE A 267 -17.52 11.31 -23.11
C ILE A 267 -18.53 11.20 -24.27
N TYR A 268 -19.09 10.01 -24.49
CA TYR A 268 -20.05 9.76 -25.58
C TYR A 268 -21.51 9.83 -25.14
N GLY A 269 -21.81 10.33 -23.94
CA GLY A 269 -23.19 10.46 -23.44
C GLY A 269 -23.92 9.13 -23.24
N LYS A 270 -23.20 8.04 -23.00
CA LYS A 270 -23.74 6.69 -22.74
C LYS A 270 -23.86 6.42 -21.24
N SER A 271 -24.66 5.44 -20.87
CA SER A 271 -24.78 4.99 -19.47
C SER A 271 -23.48 4.33 -18.96
N MET A 272 -23.03 4.74 -17.77
CA MET A 272 -21.87 4.16 -17.08
C MET A 272 -22.27 2.86 -16.37
N ASN A 273 -21.97 1.72 -16.99
CA ASN A 273 -22.36 0.40 -16.48
C ASN A 273 -21.22 -0.37 -15.79
N ALA A 274 -19.98 0.12 -15.85
CA ALA A 274 -18.86 -0.54 -15.17
C ALA A 274 -18.89 -0.21 -13.67
N SER A 275 -18.67 -1.23 -12.84
CA SER A 275 -18.70 -1.12 -11.38
C SER A 275 -17.51 -1.82 -10.76
N TYR A 276 -16.81 -1.11 -9.88
CA TYR A 276 -15.68 -1.63 -9.12
C TYR A 276 -16.16 -2.34 -7.85
N ASP A 277 -15.80 -3.60 -7.68
CA ASP A 277 -16.22 -4.45 -6.55
C ASP A 277 -15.33 -4.31 -5.29
N GLY A 278 -14.34 -3.42 -5.34
CA GLY A 278 -13.37 -3.26 -4.26
C GLY A 278 -12.21 -4.25 -4.30
N TYR A 279 -12.10 -5.05 -5.37
CA TYR A 279 -11.06 -6.07 -5.51
C TYR A 279 -9.67 -5.50 -5.24
N THR A 280 -8.96 -6.13 -4.32
CA THR A 280 -7.56 -5.86 -4.05
C THR A 280 -6.82 -7.16 -3.74
N SER A 281 -5.50 -7.14 -3.88
CA SER A 281 -4.64 -8.28 -3.57
C SER A 281 -3.43 -7.86 -2.78
N CYS A 282 -3.07 -8.68 -1.80
CA CYS A 282 -1.85 -8.56 -1.03
C CYS A 282 -1.10 -9.90 -1.04
N PRO A 283 -0.09 -10.06 -1.92
CA PRO A 283 0.83 -11.19 -1.87
C PRO A 283 1.73 -11.06 -0.62
N LEU A 284 1.33 -11.71 0.46
CA LEU A 284 2.00 -11.72 1.76
C LEU A 284 3.15 -12.72 1.71
N VAL A 285 4.34 -12.23 1.35
CA VAL A 285 5.58 -13.02 1.42
C VAL A 285 5.90 -13.29 2.89
N THR A 286 5.84 -14.56 3.28
CA THR A 286 6.01 -15.02 4.67
C THR A 286 7.35 -15.71 4.90
N SER A 287 8.16 -15.92 3.86
CA SER A 287 9.56 -16.40 3.90
C SER A 287 10.08 -16.41 2.45
N TYR A 288 11.38 -16.56 2.26
CA TYR A 288 11.91 -16.83 0.92
C TYR A 288 11.35 -18.16 0.41
N GLY A 289 10.54 -18.11 -0.66
CA GLY A 289 9.84 -19.28 -1.20
C GLY A 289 8.46 -19.54 -0.61
N LYS A 290 7.91 -18.63 0.22
CA LYS A 290 6.56 -18.79 0.77
C LYS A 290 5.76 -17.51 0.66
N CYS A 291 4.52 -17.64 0.21
CA CYS A 291 3.58 -16.54 0.12
C CYS A 291 2.15 -17.01 0.43
N ILE A 292 1.43 -16.22 1.21
CA ILE A 292 -0.03 -16.24 1.29
C ILE A 292 -0.54 -15.23 0.26
N LEU A 293 -1.39 -15.64 -0.68
CA LEU A 293 -1.93 -14.73 -1.70
C LEU A 293 -3.31 -14.27 -1.26
N ALA A 294 -3.37 -13.18 -0.49
CA ALA A 294 -4.63 -12.64 -0.01
C ALA A 294 -5.31 -11.84 -1.12
N GLU A 295 -6.53 -12.22 -1.48
CA GLU A 295 -7.42 -11.47 -2.40
C GLU A 295 -8.77 -11.28 -1.72
N PHE A 296 -9.36 -10.09 -1.85
CA PHE A 296 -10.62 -9.73 -1.16
C PHE A 296 -11.29 -8.50 -1.78
N ASP A 297 -12.55 -8.27 -1.39
CA ASP A 297 -13.43 -7.20 -1.86
C ASP A 297 -13.69 -6.11 -0.80
N TYR A 298 -14.62 -5.18 -1.08
CA TYR A 298 -15.04 -4.14 -0.13
C TYR A 298 -15.59 -4.67 1.20
N ASN A 299 -16.15 -5.87 1.22
CA ASN A 299 -16.74 -6.47 2.42
C ASN A 299 -15.72 -7.27 3.25
N ALA A 300 -14.43 -7.12 2.94
CA ALA A 300 -13.35 -7.90 3.50
C ALA A 300 -13.58 -9.43 3.36
N GLN A 301 -14.31 -9.85 2.32
CA GLN A 301 -14.51 -11.26 2.02
C GLN A 301 -13.44 -11.78 1.07
N PRO A 302 -12.91 -13.00 1.29
CA PRO A 302 -11.98 -13.62 0.36
C PRO A 302 -12.53 -13.70 -1.06
N LEU A 303 -11.73 -13.26 -2.02
CA LEU A 303 -12.06 -13.23 -3.45
C LEU A 303 -10.93 -13.85 -4.27
N GLU A 304 -10.56 -15.09 -3.91
CA GLU A 304 -9.39 -15.81 -4.42
C GLU A 304 -9.53 -16.15 -5.91
N THR A 305 -8.45 -15.97 -6.66
CA THR A 305 -8.39 -16.25 -8.10
C THR A 305 -8.20 -17.73 -8.38
N MET A 306 -7.35 -18.41 -7.62
CA MET A 306 -7.02 -19.82 -7.85
C MET A 306 -8.02 -20.74 -7.13
N PRO A 307 -8.35 -21.92 -7.70
CA PRO A 307 -9.27 -22.90 -7.10
C PRO A 307 -8.58 -23.72 -5.99
N LEU A 308 -7.85 -23.04 -5.10
CA LEU A 308 -7.11 -23.62 -3.99
C LEU A 308 -7.13 -22.63 -2.82
N ASN A 309 -6.95 -23.12 -1.60
CA ASN A 309 -6.88 -22.24 -0.44
C ASN A 309 -5.59 -21.40 -0.49
N GLN A 310 -5.74 -20.10 -0.81
CA GLN A 310 -4.62 -19.15 -0.90
C GLN A 310 -4.21 -18.56 0.45
N GLY A 311 -4.97 -18.86 1.51
CA GLY A 311 -4.61 -18.54 2.90
C GLY A 311 -3.43 -19.35 3.45
N LYS A 312 -3.00 -20.40 2.74
CA LYS A 312 -1.83 -21.21 3.12
C LYS A 312 -0.55 -20.69 2.47
N GLU A 313 0.57 -20.86 3.15
CA GLU A 313 1.89 -20.58 2.59
C GLU A 313 2.16 -21.49 1.38
N ARG A 314 2.42 -20.89 0.20
CA ARG A 314 2.69 -21.64 -1.03
C ARG A 314 3.90 -21.09 -1.78
N TYR A 315 4.71 -22.00 -2.32
CA TYR A 315 5.80 -21.66 -3.23
C TYR A 315 5.29 -21.11 -4.56
N PHE A 316 4.21 -21.70 -5.10
CA PHE A 316 3.58 -21.18 -6.31
C PHE A 316 3.14 -19.72 -6.17
N SER A 317 2.44 -19.36 -5.08
CA SER A 317 2.06 -17.97 -4.81
C SER A 317 3.28 -17.04 -4.69
N TYR A 318 4.41 -17.55 -4.20
CA TYR A 318 5.66 -16.81 -4.14
C TYR A 318 6.23 -16.56 -5.54
N LEU A 319 6.24 -17.56 -6.43
CA LEU A 319 6.64 -17.40 -7.82
C LEU A 319 5.73 -16.43 -8.58
N VAL A 320 4.41 -16.51 -8.35
CA VAL A 320 3.45 -15.54 -8.90
C VAL A 320 3.86 -14.12 -8.50
N LYS A 321 4.10 -13.88 -7.21
CA LYS A 321 4.53 -12.57 -6.70
C LYS A 321 5.86 -12.12 -7.28
N LYS A 322 6.85 -13.02 -7.30
CA LYS A 322 8.25 -12.70 -7.54
C LYS A 322 8.54 -12.52 -9.03
N ASP A 323 8.02 -13.41 -9.87
CA ASP A 323 8.45 -13.54 -11.26
C ASP A 323 7.30 -13.20 -12.24
N ILE A 324 6.06 -13.60 -11.95
CA ILE A 324 4.92 -13.40 -12.88
C ILE A 324 4.33 -11.98 -12.79
N LEU A 325 4.06 -11.47 -11.58
CA LEU A 325 3.44 -10.14 -11.42
C LEU A 325 4.29 -9.00 -11.98
N PRO A 326 5.64 -8.99 -11.87
CA PRO A 326 6.45 -7.97 -12.55
C PRO A 326 6.30 -8.00 -14.07
N GLU A 327 6.21 -9.18 -14.68
CA GLU A 327 6.00 -9.28 -16.13
C GLU A 327 4.62 -8.76 -16.54
N ILE A 328 3.57 -9.16 -15.81
CA ILE A 328 2.19 -8.64 -16.00
C ILE A 328 2.15 -7.12 -15.81
N TYR A 329 2.91 -6.57 -14.87
CA TYR A 329 2.98 -5.14 -14.65
C TYR A 329 3.47 -4.41 -15.91
N TRP A 330 4.62 -4.82 -16.46
CA TRP A 330 5.24 -4.14 -17.60
C TRP A 330 4.54 -4.41 -18.93
N THR A 331 4.09 -5.65 -19.16
CA THR A 331 3.50 -6.05 -20.44
C THR A 331 1.99 -5.92 -20.50
N GLY A 332 1.32 -5.89 -19.35
CA GLY A 332 -0.13 -5.79 -19.24
C GLY A 332 -0.59 -4.47 -18.65
N LEU A 333 -0.34 -4.24 -17.36
CA LEU A 333 -0.91 -3.10 -16.62
C LEU A 333 -0.47 -1.76 -17.23
N MET A 334 0.83 -1.60 -17.46
CA MET A 334 1.38 -0.38 -18.04
C MET A 334 1.00 -0.15 -19.50
N LYS A 335 0.55 -1.19 -20.22
CA LYS A 335 0.02 -1.09 -21.58
C LYS A 335 -1.50 -0.96 -21.62
N GLY A 336 -2.15 -0.86 -20.46
CA GLY A 336 -3.60 -0.72 -20.35
C GLY A 336 -4.39 -1.97 -20.76
N SER A 337 -3.77 -3.17 -20.72
CA SER A 337 -4.40 -4.43 -21.15
C SER A 337 -4.61 -5.43 -20.03
N TRP A 338 -4.40 -5.03 -18.77
CA TRP A 338 -4.62 -5.85 -17.58
C TRP A 338 -5.54 -5.13 -16.58
N TYR A 339 -6.73 -5.70 -16.35
CA TYR A 339 -7.76 -5.12 -15.48
C TYR A 339 -8.00 -5.94 -14.21
N GLY A 340 -6.98 -6.68 -13.76
CA GLY A 340 -7.07 -7.62 -12.66
C GLY A 340 -7.55 -9.02 -13.08
N PRO A 341 -7.56 -9.99 -12.16
CA PRO A 341 -7.73 -11.40 -12.47
C PRO A 341 -9.19 -11.86 -12.56
N GLY A 342 -10.18 -10.96 -12.58
CA GLY A 342 -11.60 -11.33 -12.51
C GLY A 342 -12.05 -12.30 -13.62
N THR A 343 -11.54 -12.15 -14.84
CA THR A 343 -11.80 -13.11 -15.94
C THR A 343 -11.14 -14.46 -15.69
N ILE A 344 -9.88 -14.47 -15.22
CA ILE A 344 -9.17 -15.71 -14.88
C ILE A 344 -9.90 -16.44 -13.75
N ARG A 345 -10.31 -15.73 -12.70
CA ARG A 345 -11.08 -16.28 -11.59
C ARG A 345 -12.34 -16.99 -12.08
N ARG A 346 -13.13 -16.33 -12.95
CA ARG A 346 -14.33 -16.95 -13.54
C ARG A 346 -13.99 -18.23 -14.29
N ILE A 347 -12.98 -18.21 -15.16
CA ILE A 347 -12.55 -19.37 -15.95
C ILE A 347 -12.12 -20.54 -15.04
N LEU A 348 -11.27 -20.27 -14.04
CA LEU A 348 -10.72 -21.30 -13.17
C LEU A 348 -11.76 -21.94 -12.23
N HIS A 349 -12.89 -21.26 -11.99
CA HIS A 349 -13.99 -21.78 -11.19
C HIS A 349 -15.15 -22.32 -12.05
N LEU A 350 -15.01 -22.34 -13.39
CA LEU A 350 -16.00 -22.98 -14.25
C LEU A 350 -16.12 -24.48 -13.88
N GLY A 351 -17.35 -24.92 -13.62
CA GLY A 351 -17.64 -26.31 -13.26
C GLY A 351 -17.46 -26.65 -11.77
N MET A 352 -17.00 -25.71 -10.94
CA MET A 352 -17.06 -25.86 -9.49
C MET A 352 -18.43 -25.38 -9.02
N SER A 353 -19.31 -26.28 -8.55
CA SER A 353 -20.54 -25.84 -7.90
C SER A 353 -20.20 -25.10 -6.60
N LYS A 354 -21.02 -24.10 -6.26
CA LYS A 354 -20.92 -23.41 -4.96
C LYS A 354 -21.04 -24.38 -3.79
#